data_AF-A0A9Q4FLH9-F1
#
_entry.id   AF-A0A9Q4FLH9-F1
#
_cell.length_a   1.000
_cell.length_b   1.000
_cell.length_c   1.000
_cell.angle_alpha   90.00
_cell.angle_beta   90.00
_cell.angle_gamma   90.00
#
_symmetry.space_group_name_H-M   'P 1'
#
loop_
_entity.id
_entity.type
_entity.pdbx_description
1 polymer ?
#
loop_
_entity_poly.entity_id
_entity_poly.type
_entity_poly.pdbx_seq_one_letter_code
_entity_poly.pdbx_strand_id
1 'polypeptide(L)'
;MNIKKTIFDLKDELGREEFSDIKNIDEIVFGEPYKVIVADYAVIKDLINNKPILESIEKSPYSWEVPIFRTREVLEPIGSFEVDIVDGKWGLAEVGGYMFPVDIEFSSNPEEISKFLEENQIENINSFFHICISELGTDFLYVNTDDNEYFIPLIYNVESSYGYKNRQILTRDELVEKVEEPIKRLEENKNLDIGSSPDTTNPNKINKYAIVLILSLSIFLIILLSNRKFKKV
;
A
#
# COMPACT_ATOMS: atom_id res chain seq x y z
N MET A 1 2.09 -1.55 -21.24
CA MET A 1 1.45 -2.62 -20.44
C MET A 1 0.00 -2.23 -20.22
N ASN A 2 -0.95 -3.15 -20.31
CA ASN A 2 -2.37 -2.87 -19.99
C ASN A 2 -2.64 -3.39 -18.57
N ILE A 3 -2.72 -2.48 -17.60
CA ILE A 3 -2.83 -2.82 -16.17
C ILE A 3 -4.13 -3.58 -15.88
N LYS A 4 -5.26 -3.15 -16.45
CA LYS A 4 -6.55 -3.86 -16.28
C LYS A 4 -6.46 -5.31 -16.76
N LYS A 5 -5.78 -5.54 -17.89
CA LYS A 5 -5.59 -6.89 -18.42
C LYS A 5 -4.70 -7.71 -17.49
N THR A 6 -3.60 -7.14 -17.00
CA THR A 6 -2.72 -7.79 -16.03
C THR A 6 -3.49 -8.20 -14.78
N ILE A 7 -4.28 -7.31 -14.19
CA ILE A 7 -5.13 -7.59 -13.02
C ILE A 7 -6.11 -8.73 -13.34
N PHE A 8 -6.83 -8.63 -14.46
CA PHE A 8 -7.80 -9.63 -14.85
C PHE A 8 -7.18 -11.02 -15.07
N ASP A 9 -6.01 -11.08 -15.72
CA ASP A 9 -5.28 -12.32 -15.96
C ASP A 9 -4.77 -12.95 -14.65
N LEU A 10 -4.40 -12.13 -13.65
CA LEU A 10 -3.83 -12.58 -12.37
C LEU A 10 -4.87 -12.78 -11.26
N LYS A 11 -6.13 -12.38 -11.46
CA LYS A 11 -7.15 -12.25 -10.40
C LYS A 11 -7.29 -13.46 -9.46
N ASP A 12 -7.13 -14.67 -9.99
CA ASP A 12 -7.26 -15.93 -9.23
C ASP A 12 -5.96 -16.33 -8.50
N GLU A 13 -4.83 -15.70 -8.87
CA GLU A 13 -3.51 -15.89 -8.28
C GLU A 13 -3.19 -14.85 -7.20
N LEU A 14 -3.96 -13.76 -7.09
CA LEU A 14 -3.74 -12.68 -6.12
C LEU A 14 -4.02 -13.09 -4.68
N GLY A 15 -4.64 -14.25 -4.43
CA GLY A 15 -4.98 -14.69 -3.08
C GLY A 15 -6.06 -13.84 -2.40
N ARG A 16 -6.84 -13.08 -3.17
CA ARG A 16 -7.91 -12.20 -2.71
C ARG A 16 -9.26 -12.63 -3.28
N GLU A 17 -10.21 -12.96 -2.43
CA GLU A 17 -11.53 -13.46 -2.83
C GLU A 17 -12.36 -12.40 -3.56
N GLU A 18 -12.12 -11.12 -3.27
CA GLU A 18 -12.84 -10.01 -3.88
C GLU A 18 -12.62 -9.95 -5.41
N PHE A 19 -11.47 -10.44 -5.88
CA PHE A 19 -11.08 -10.50 -7.29
C PHE A 19 -11.62 -11.74 -8.02
N SER A 20 -11.94 -12.84 -7.33
CA SER A 20 -12.27 -14.12 -8.00
C SER A 20 -13.52 -14.03 -8.86
N ASP A 21 -14.46 -13.18 -8.44
CA ASP A 21 -15.80 -13.02 -9.04
C ASP A 21 -15.84 -12.10 -10.27
N ILE A 22 -14.73 -11.48 -10.65
CA ILE A 22 -14.64 -10.64 -11.86
C ILE A 22 -14.74 -11.52 -13.11
N LYS A 23 -15.76 -11.31 -13.95
CA LYS A 23 -15.99 -12.14 -15.15
C LYS A 23 -15.49 -11.49 -16.43
N ASN A 24 -15.42 -10.16 -16.46
CA ASN A 24 -14.94 -9.37 -17.58
C ASN A 24 -13.97 -8.27 -17.12
N ILE A 25 -12.96 -7.98 -17.93
CA ILE A 25 -12.03 -6.86 -17.75
C ILE A 25 -12.75 -5.50 -17.62
N ASP A 26 -13.89 -5.33 -18.28
CA ASP A 26 -14.67 -4.09 -18.24
C ASP A 26 -15.34 -3.85 -16.87
N GLU A 27 -15.44 -4.88 -16.01
CA GLU A 27 -15.94 -4.72 -14.64
C GLU A 27 -14.92 -3.99 -13.75
N ILE A 28 -13.64 -3.97 -14.14
CA ILE A 28 -12.56 -3.35 -13.38
C ILE A 28 -12.56 -1.84 -13.64
N VAL A 29 -12.75 -1.06 -12.59
CA VAL A 29 -12.70 0.41 -12.59
C VAL A 29 -11.57 0.84 -11.67
N PHE A 30 -10.82 1.86 -12.08
CA PHE A 30 -9.76 2.43 -11.25
C PHE A 30 -10.29 3.71 -10.60
N GLY A 31 -9.98 3.87 -9.31
CA GLY A 31 -10.20 5.10 -8.59
C GLY A 31 -9.16 6.17 -8.93
N GLU A 32 -9.27 7.30 -8.26
CA GLU A 32 -8.25 8.34 -8.28
C GLU A 32 -7.01 7.86 -7.50
N PRO A 33 -5.81 7.93 -8.11
CA PRO A 33 -4.57 7.61 -7.40
C PRO A 33 -4.31 8.54 -6.23
N TYR A 34 -3.75 8.03 -5.15
CA TYR A 34 -3.29 8.82 -4.01
C TYR A 34 -1.87 8.44 -3.60
N LYS A 35 -1.20 9.37 -2.93
CA LYS A 35 0.20 9.24 -2.52
C LYS A 35 0.27 8.51 -1.19
N VAL A 36 1.07 7.44 -1.12
CA VAL A 36 1.39 6.73 0.12
C VAL A 36 2.87 6.93 0.42
N ILE A 37 3.17 7.56 1.55
CA ILE A 37 4.54 7.73 2.03
C ILE A 37 5.01 6.40 2.60
N VAL A 38 6.15 5.90 2.15
CA VAL A 38 6.76 4.71 2.73
C VAL A 38 7.68 5.17 3.86
N ALA A 39 7.38 4.78 5.09
CA ALA A 39 8.16 5.19 6.25
C ALA A 39 9.59 4.63 6.14
N ASP A 40 10.56 5.54 6.13
CA ASP A 40 11.97 5.19 6.16
C ASP A 40 12.50 5.18 7.61
N TYR A 41 13.78 4.85 7.76
CA TYR A 41 14.43 4.84 9.07
C TYR A 41 14.32 6.18 9.81
N ALA A 42 14.29 7.32 9.11
CA ALA A 42 14.19 8.62 9.77
C ALA A 42 12.81 8.79 10.42
N VAL A 43 11.73 8.44 9.71
CA VAL A 43 10.36 8.48 10.26
C VAL A 43 10.25 7.58 11.48
N ILE A 44 10.68 6.32 11.37
CA ILE A 44 10.60 5.36 12.48
C ILE A 44 11.41 5.86 13.68
N LYS A 45 12.62 6.35 13.44
CA LYS A 45 13.49 6.86 14.49
C LYS A 45 12.91 8.07 15.19
N ASP A 46 12.33 9.02 14.47
CA ASP A 46 11.72 10.19 15.10
C ASP A 46 10.48 9.80 15.91
N LEU A 47 9.65 8.88 15.38
CA LEU A 47 8.49 8.35 16.08
C LEU A 47 8.88 7.68 17.41
N ILE A 48 9.83 6.73 17.42
CA ILE A 48 10.22 6.04 18.68
C ILE A 48 10.88 6.96 19.71
N ASN A 49 11.49 8.06 19.27
CA ASN A 49 12.06 9.07 20.16
C ASN A 49 11.01 10.10 20.60
N ASN A 50 9.74 9.87 20.26
CA ASN A 50 8.60 10.73 20.50
C ASN A 50 8.83 12.18 20.01
N LYS A 51 9.45 12.31 18.83
CA LYS A 51 9.68 13.59 18.16
C LYS A 51 8.61 13.83 17.09
N PRO A 52 8.35 15.10 16.73
CA PRO A 52 7.56 15.41 15.54
C PRO A 52 8.13 14.74 14.30
N ILE A 53 7.26 14.17 13.47
CA ILE A 53 7.68 13.38 12.31
C ILE A 53 7.36 14.04 10.96
N LEU A 54 6.69 15.20 10.96
CA LEU A 54 6.36 15.93 9.73
C LEU A 54 7.57 16.11 8.79
N GLU A 55 8.69 16.59 9.33
CA GLU A 55 9.89 16.87 8.54
C GLU A 55 10.51 15.59 7.94
N SER A 56 10.44 14.47 8.65
CA SER A 56 10.92 13.18 8.13
C SER A 56 9.96 12.63 7.08
N ILE A 57 8.65 12.69 7.30
CA ILE A 57 7.62 12.31 6.32
C ILE A 57 7.80 13.06 4.99
N GLU A 58 8.03 14.37 5.03
CA GLU A 58 8.16 15.20 3.81
C GLU A 58 9.34 14.82 2.93
N LYS A 59 10.36 14.16 3.49
CA LYS A 59 11.58 13.73 2.80
C LYS A 59 11.56 12.26 2.41
N SER A 60 10.61 11.50 2.92
CA SER A 60 10.50 10.06 2.69
C SER A 60 10.12 9.72 1.25
N PRO A 61 10.51 8.52 0.78
CA PRO A 61 10.02 7.99 -0.49
C PRO A 61 8.51 7.78 -0.43
N TYR A 62 7.93 7.61 -1.61
CA TYR A 62 6.50 7.39 -1.74
C TYR A 62 6.20 6.58 -2.98
N SER A 63 5.05 5.93 -2.95
CA SER A 63 4.43 5.31 -4.10
C SER A 63 3.05 5.91 -4.35
N TRP A 64 2.47 5.53 -5.49
CA TRP A 64 1.09 5.85 -5.81
C TRP A 64 0.24 4.60 -5.66
N GLU A 65 -0.75 4.68 -4.79
CA GLU A 65 -1.74 3.64 -4.62
C GLU A 65 -2.96 3.97 -5.49
N VAL A 66 -3.45 2.97 -6.23
CA VAL A 66 -4.61 3.13 -7.11
C VAL A 66 -5.70 2.16 -6.67
N PRO A 67 -6.84 2.66 -6.14
CA PRO A 67 -7.99 1.84 -5.81
C PRO A 67 -8.51 1.09 -7.03
N ILE A 68 -8.93 -0.15 -6.81
CA ILE A 68 -9.63 -0.95 -7.80
C ILE A 68 -11.05 -1.19 -7.28
N PHE A 69 -12.01 -0.82 -8.12
CA PHE A 69 -13.42 -1.06 -7.92
C PHE A 69 -13.94 -2.08 -8.93
N ARG A 70 -14.96 -2.83 -8.51
CA ARG A 70 -15.78 -3.65 -9.39
C ARG A 70 -17.08 -2.92 -9.70
N THR A 71 -17.46 -2.94 -10.97
CA THR A 71 -18.77 -2.45 -11.40
C THR A 71 -19.87 -3.42 -10.97
N ARG A 72 -20.75 -2.99 -10.06
CA ARG A 72 -22.04 -3.61 -9.76
C ARG A 72 -23.16 -2.55 -9.82
N GLU A 73 -24.25 -2.73 -9.07
CA GLU A 73 -25.26 -1.67 -8.88
C GLU A 73 -24.65 -0.41 -8.23
N VAL A 74 -23.66 -0.61 -7.36
CA VAL A 74 -22.78 0.42 -6.79
C VAL A 74 -21.33 -0.05 -7.02
N LEU A 75 -20.40 0.89 -7.17
CA LEU A 75 -18.98 0.56 -7.23
C LEU A 75 -18.57 -0.09 -5.90
N GLU A 76 -17.97 -1.26 -5.99
CA GLU A 76 -17.54 -2.03 -4.83
C GLU A 76 -16.01 -2.04 -4.78
N PRO A 77 -15.37 -1.62 -3.68
CA PRO A 77 -13.93 -1.72 -3.56
C PRO A 77 -13.54 -3.20 -3.52
N ILE A 78 -12.50 -3.58 -4.26
CA ILE A 78 -12.03 -4.98 -4.29
C ILE A 78 -10.54 -5.12 -3.98
N GLY A 79 -9.78 -4.04 -4.07
CA GLY A 79 -8.35 -4.01 -3.78
C GLY A 79 -7.71 -2.78 -4.39
N SER A 80 -6.42 -2.84 -4.59
CA SER A 80 -5.63 -1.75 -5.13
C SER A 80 -4.43 -2.28 -5.91
N PHE A 81 -3.71 -1.39 -6.57
CA PHE A 81 -2.40 -1.68 -7.12
C PHE A 81 -1.45 -0.50 -6.87
N GLU A 82 -0.18 -0.82 -6.67
CA GLU A 82 0.86 0.15 -6.39
C GLU A 82 1.63 0.48 -7.67
N VAL A 83 1.89 1.77 -7.87
CA VAL A 83 2.77 2.30 -8.91
C VAL A 83 3.97 2.95 -8.24
N ASP A 84 5.16 2.41 -8.51
CA ASP A 84 6.44 2.88 -7.95
C ASP A 84 7.57 2.81 -9.00
N ILE A 85 8.77 3.26 -8.63
CA ILE A 85 9.97 3.23 -9.44
C ILE A 85 10.54 1.80 -9.45
N VAL A 86 10.24 1.07 -10.51
CA VAL A 86 10.79 -0.27 -10.81
C VAL A 86 11.88 -0.14 -11.88
N ASP A 87 13.09 -0.62 -11.60
CA ASP A 87 14.26 -0.51 -12.51
C ASP A 87 14.52 0.94 -13.01
N GLY A 88 14.33 1.92 -12.13
CA GLY A 88 14.54 3.34 -12.43
C GLY A 88 13.43 3.99 -13.29
N LYS A 89 12.26 3.35 -13.43
CA LYS A 89 11.11 3.89 -14.15
C LYS A 89 9.82 3.64 -13.38
N TRP A 90 8.87 4.56 -13.48
CA TRP A 90 7.52 4.33 -12.99
C TRP A 90 6.90 3.09 -13.66
N GLY A 91 6.46 2.16 -12.83
CA GLY A 91 5.92 0.87 -13.23
C GLY A 91 4.97 0.32 -12.18
N LEU A 92 4.29 -0.77 -12.53
CA LEU A 92 3.44 -1.51 -11.59
C LEU A 92 4.36 -2.25 -10.62
N ALA A 93 4.27 -1.93 -9.33
CA ALA A 93 5.07 -2.52 -8.27
C ALA A 93 4.34 -3.69 -7.61
N GLU A 94 3.05 -3.51 -7.30
CA GLU A 94 2.20 -4.50 -6.66
C GLU A 94 0.83 -4.58 -7.34
N VAL A 95 0.20 -5.76 -7.33
CA VAL A 95 -1.20 -5.95 -7.74
C VAL A 95 -1.94 -6.72 -6.66
N GLY A 96 -3.14 -6.25 -6.31
CA GLY A 96 -4.00 -6.87 -5.31
C GLY A 96 -4.05 -6.04 -4.03
N GLY A 97 -2.93 -5.42 -3.65
CA GLY A 97 -2.81 -4.62 -2.44
C GLY A 97 -2.84 -5.50 -1.19
N TYR A 98 -2.37 -4.95 -0.08
CA TYR A 98 -2.43 -5.58 1.25
C TYR A 98 -3.60 -5.08 2.10
N MET A 99 -4.12 -3.87 1.84
CA MET A 99 -5.21 -3.27 2.61
C MET A 99 -6.56 -3.95 2.37
N PHE A 100 -7.42 -3.92 3.37
CA PHE A 100 -8.81 -4.37 3.24
C PHE A 100 -9.61 -3.42 2.33
N PRO A 101 -10.59 -3.91 1.55
CA PRO A 101 -11.33 -3.06 0.61
C PRO A 101 -12.01 -1.85 1.26
N VAL A 102 -12.56 -2.02 2.46
CA VAL A 102 -13.21 -0.94 3.21
C VAL A 102 -12.23 0.18 3.60
N ASP A 103 -10.96 -0.14 3.83
CA ASP A 103 -9.92 0.83 4.17
C ASP A 103 -9.33 1.48 2.92
N ILE A 104 -9.30 0.78 1.79
CA ILE A 104 -8.98 1.34 0.47
C ILE A 104 -10.05 2.38 0.06
N GLU A 105 -11.33 2.04 0.23
CA GLU A 105 -12.43 2.96 -0.05
C GLU A 105 -12.33 4.22 0.82
N PHE A 106 -12.12 4.04 2.13
CA PHE A 106 -11.97 5.17 3.04
C PHE A 106 -10.76 6.04 2.73
N SER A 107 -9.57 5.45 2.54
CA SER A 107 -8.33 6.18 2.27
C SER A 107 -8.33 6.90 0.91
N SER A 108 -9.14 6.43 -0.04
CA SER A 108 -9.31 7.06 -1.35
C SER A 108 -10.44 8.09 -1.43
N ASN A 109 -11.17 8.33 -0.33
CA ASN A 109 -12.32 9.23 -0.30
C ASN A 109 -12.06 10.46 0.60
N PRO A 110 -11.61 11.60 0.04
CA PRO A 110 -11.34 12.81 0.80
C PRO A 110 -12.56 13.36 1.56
N GLU A 111 -13.78 13.15 1.04
CA GLU A 111 -15.00 13.63 1.70
C GLU A 111 -15.29 12.83 2.97
N GLU A 112 -15.14 11.51 2.91
CA GLU A 112 -15.29 10.63 4.08
C GLU A 112 -14.20 10.89 5.13
N ILE A 113 -12.95 11.08 4.71
CA ILE A 113 -11.86 11.43 5.62
C ILE A 113 -12.14 12.77 6.29
N SER A 114 -12.51 13.80 5.52
CA SER A 114 -12.80 15.13 6.07
C SER A 114 -13.92 15.07 7.10
N LYS A 115 -15.02 14.38 6.76
CA LYS A 115 -16.14 14.17 7.67
C LYS A 115 -15.73 13.41 8.93
N PHE A 116 -14.92 12.35 8.80
CA PHE A 116 -14.41 11.59 9.94
C PHE A 116 -13.59 12.48 10.89
N LEU A 117 -12.74 13.35 10.35
CA LEU A 117 -11.93 14.27 11.15
C LEU A 117 -12.79 15.32 11.86
N GLU A 118 -13.78 15.89 11.16
CA GLU A 118 -14.76 16.84 11.74
C GLU A 118 -15.59 16.22 12.87
N GLU A 119 -16.11 15.01 12.67
CA GLU A 119 -16.90 14.27 13.67
C GLU A 119 -16.10 13.98 14.95
N ASN A 120 -14.77 13.94 14.84
CA ASN A 120 -13.84 13.75 15.95
C ASN A 120 -13.15 15.03 16.42
N GLN A 121 -13.64 16.21 16.00
CA GLN A 121 -13.14 17.52 16.45
C GLN A 121 -11.65 17.76 16.14
N ILE A 122 -11.15 17.17 15.05
CA ILE A 122 -9.82 17.47 14.51
C ILE A 122 -9.97 18.59 13.49
N GLU A 123 -9.64 19.81 13.91
CA GLU A 123 -9.75 21.04 13.12
C GLU A 123 -8.36 21.67 12.88
N ASN A 124 -8.28 22.69 12.03
CA ASN A 124 -7.04 23.45 11.73
C ASN A 124 -5.89 22.54 11.27
N ILE A 125 -6.18 21.68 10.30
CA ILE A 125 -5.22 20.73 9.74
C ILE A 125 -4.22 21.47 8.87
N ASN A 126 -2.95 21.41 9.26
CA ASN A 126 -1.82 21.99 8.53
C ASN A 126 -1.29 21.03 7.47
N SER A 127 -1.35 19.72 7.74
CA SER A 127 -0.85 18.70 6.82
C SER A 127 -1.57 17.37 7.02
N PHE A 128 -1.70 16.61 5.93
CA PHE A 128 -2.31 15.29 5.90
C PHE A 128 -1.48 14.37 5.01
N PHE A 129 -1.16 13.17 5.51
CA PHE A 129 -0.40 12.17 4.77
C PHE A 129 -0.96 10.78 5.01
N HIS A 130 -0.98 9.93 3.98
CA HIS A 130 -1.08 8.49 4.16
C HIS A 130 0.33 7.94 4.28
N ILE A 131 0.64 7.22 5.36
CA ILE A 131 1.96 6.67 5.65
C ILE A 131 1.85 5.16 5.83
N CYS A 132 2.61 4.40 5.06
CA CYS A 132 2.79 2.97 5.27
C CYS A 132 3.94 2.72 6.25
N ILE A 133 3.67 1.98 7.33
CA ILE A 133 4.70 1.46 8.24
C ILE A 133 4.61 -0.07 8.20
N SER A 134 5.26 -0.66 7.20
CA SER A 134 5.22 -2.11 6.95
C SER A 134 5.59 -2.95 8.15
N GLU A 135 6.55 -2.48 8.96
CA GLU A 135 7.03 -3.12 10.18
C GLU A 135 5.94 -3.29 11.24
N LEU A 136 4.92 -2.42 11.21
CA LEU A 136 3.77 -2.48 12.10
C LEU A 136 2.57 -3.20 11.47
N GLY A 137 2.68 -3.63 10.21
CA GLY A 137 1.56 -4.18 9.46
C GLY A 137 0.34 -3.25 9.45
N THR A 138 0.58 -1.95 9.43
CA THR A 138 -0.41 -0.90 9.60
C THR A 138 -0.02 0.32 8.76
N ASP A 139 -0.99 0.82 8.02
CA ASP A 139 -0.90 2.15 7.42
C ASP A 139 -1.52 3.16 8.37
N PHE A 140 -1.10 4.42 8.30
CA PHE A 140 -1.64 5.49 9.11
C PHE A 140 -2.06 6.66 8.23
N LEU A 141 -3.28 7.15 8.44
CA LEU A 141 -3.60 8.53 8.06
C LEU A 141 -3.04 9.43 9.15
N TYR A 142 -1.98 10.16 8.81
CA TYR A 142 -1.33 11.13 9.66
C TYR A 142 -1.93 12.51 9.44
N VAL A 143 -2.22 13.20 10.55
CA VAL A 143 -2.75 14.56 10.55
C VAL A 143 -1.90 15.41 11.47
N ASN A 144 -1.38 16.52 10.95
CA ASN A 144 -0.69 17.53 11.75
C ASN A 144 -1.56 18.78 11.89
N THR A 145 -1.77 19.25 13.10
CA THR A 145 -2.42 20.53 13.42
C THR A 145 -1.41 21.51 14.03
N ASP A 146 -1.86 22.67 14.50
CA ASP A 146 -0.99 23.60 15.24
C ASP A 146 -0.56 23.04 16.60
N ASP A 147 -1.42 22.20 17.21
CA ASP A 147 -1.26 21.76 18.60
C ASP A 147 -0.82 20.29 18.72
N ASN A 148 -1.13 19.44 17.73
CA ASN A 148 -0.95 17.99 17.85
C ASN A 148 -0.65 17.28 16.52
N GLU A 149 -0.09 16.08 16.66
CA GLU A 149 -0.01 15.08 15.60
C GLU A 149 -0.95 13.92 15.95
N TYR A 150 -1.79 13.54 14.99
CA TYR A 150 -2.72 12.44 15.09
C TYR A 150 -2.40 11.35 14.08
N PHE A 151 -2.66 10.12 14.48
CA PHE A 151 -2.45 8.90 13.71
C PHE A 151 -3.73 8.08 13.74
N ILE A 152 -4.22 7.74 12.54
CA ILE A 152 -5.43 6.94 12.36
C ILE A 152 -5.03 5.65 11.64
N PRO A 153 -4.92 4.52 12.35
CA PRO A 153 -4.41 3.28 11.79
C PRO A 153 -5.44 2.65 10.84
N LEU A 154 -4.93 2.14 9.74
CA LEU A 154 -5.57 1.28 8.75
C LEU A 154 -4.88 -0.09 8.85
N ILE A 155 -5.43 -0.95 9.70
CA ILE A 155 -4.79 -2.21 10.13
C ILE A 155 -5.09 -3.30 9.10
N TYR A 156 -4.06 -3.77 8.40
CA TYR A 156 -4.17 -4.90 7.49
C TYR A 156 -3.56 -6.19 8.05
N ASN A 157 -2.67 -6.10 9.05
CA ASN A 157 -2.21 -7.25 9.82
C ASN A 157 -2.81 -7.24 11.24
N VAL A 158 -3.95 -7.91 11.40
CA VAL A 158 -4.73 -7.91 12.66
C VAL A 158 -3.91 -8.45 13.86
N GLU A 159 -3.00 -9.40 13.63
CA GLU A 159 -2.13 -9.96 14.67
C GLU A 159 -1.13 -8.92 15.22
N SER A 160 -0.85 -7.87 14.44
CA SER A 160 0.12 -6.81 14.76
C SER A 160 -0.54 -5.51 15.22
N SER A 161 -1.81 -5.53 15.65
CA SER A 161 -2.52 -4.30 16.05
C SER A 161 -1.96 -3.58 17.29
N TYR A 162 -0.98 -4.15 18.01
CA TYR A 162 -0.32 -3.59 19.21
C TYR A 162 -1.25 -2.90 20.23
N GLY A 163 -2.51 -3.33 20.30
CA GLY A 163 -3.52 -2.78 21.23
C GLY A 163 -4.16 -1.45 20.81
N TYR A 164 -3.99 -0.98 19.57
CA TYR A 164 -4.87 0.03 18.96
C TYR A 164 -5.90 -0.63 18.03
N LYS A 165 -6.99 0.08 17.73
CA LYS A 165 -8.06 -0.41 16.85
C LYS A 165 -8.01 0.30 15.50
N ASN A 166 -8.54 -0.36 14.47
CA ASN A 166 -8.69 0.25 13.16
C ASN A 166 -9.49 1.56 13.27
N ARG A 167 -9.01 2.61 12.61
CA ARG A 167 -9.56 3.98 12.63
C ARG A 167 -9.68 4.62 14.00
N GLN A 168 -8.92 4.14 15.00
CA GLN A 168 -8.80 4.84 16.27
C GLN A 168 -7.94 6.09 16.11
N ILE A 169 -8.39 7.24 16.58
CA ILE A 169 -7.53 8.42 16.66
C ILE A 169 -6.56 8.26 17.82
N LEU A 170 -5.27 8.37 17.52
CA LEU A 170 -4.17 8.34 18.48
C LEU A 170 -3.37 9.63 18.34
N THR A 171 -3.02 10.25 19.45
CA THR A 171 -1.94 11.23 19.48
C THR A 171 -0.59 10.53 19.28
N ARG A 172 0.47 11.28 18.97
CA ARG A 172 1.83 10.73 18.90
C ARG A 172 2.21 9.96 20.18
N ASP A 173 1.97 10.54 21.35
CA ASP A 173 2.30 9.93 22.65
C ASP A 173 1.59 8.57 22.83
N GLU A 174 0.29 8.51 22.50
CA GLU A 174 -0.52 7.29 22.60
C GLU A 174 -0.09 6.21 21.60
N LEU A 175 0.33 6.62 20.39
CA LEU A 175 0.88 5.67 19.41
C LEU A 175 2.21 5.12 19.91
N VAL A 176 3.14 5.99 20.34
CA VAL A 176 4.48 5.60 20.82
C VAL A 176 4.38 4.63 21.99
N GLU A 177 3.50 4.88 22.96
CA GLU A 177 3.26 3.96 24.09
C GLU A 177 2.92 2.53 23.63
N LYS A 178 2.22 2.39 22.49
CA LYS A 178 1.83 1.09 21.94
C LYS A 178 2.91 0.42 21.10
N VAL A 179 3.71 1.19 20.37
CA VAL A 179 4.61 0.66 19.32
C VAL A 179 6.10 0.71 19.68
N GLU A 180 6.50 1.41 20.74
CA GLU A 180 7.90 1.56 21.13
C GLU A 180 8.62 0.21 21.31
N GLU A 181 8.08 -0.68 22.13
CA GLU A 181 8.66 -2.01 22.39
C GLU A 181 8.67 -2.92 21.14
N PRO A 182 7.57 -3.06 20.37
CA PRO A 182 7.60 -3.73 19.07
C PRO A 182 8.71 -3.23 18.15
N ILE A 183 8.83 -1.92 17.95
CA ILE A 183 9.82 -1.34 17.02
C ILE A 183 11.25 -1.56 17.53
N LYS A 184 11.52 -1.33 18.82
CA LYS A 184 12.85 -1.60 19.41
C LYS A 184 13.29 -3.05 19.22
N ARG A 185 12.38 -4.01 19.40
CA ARG A 185 12.67 -5.43 19.15
C ARG A 185 13.00 -5.71 17.68
N LEU A 186 12.37 -5.00 16.75
CA LEU A 186 12.69 -5.12 15.34
C LEU A 186 14.08 -4.54 15.03
N GLU A 187 14.44 -3.39 15.61
CA GLU A 187 15.78 -2.77 15.47
C GLU A 187 16.91 -3.68 15.99
N GLU A 188 16.72 -4.32 17.14
CA GLU A 188 17.70 -5.22 17.74
C GLU A 188 17.98 -6.46 16.88
N ASN A 189 17.01 -6.89 16.07
CA ASN A 189 17.12 -8.08 15.23
C ASN A 189 17.86 -7.86 13.90
N LYS A 190 18.39 -6.65 13.62
CA LYS A 190 19.32 -6.28 12.52
C LYS A 190 18.96 -6.70 11.08
N ASN A 191 17.81 -7.32 10.85
CA ASN A 191 17.34 -7.78 9.53
C ASN A 191 16.20 -6.91 8.98
N LEU A 192 16.06 -5.68 9.47
CA LEU A 192 15.06 -4.76 8.96
C LEU A 192 15.54 -4.14 7.64
N ASP A 193 14.95 -4.55 6.53
CA ASP A 193 14.92 -3.75 5.30
C ASP A 193 13.83 -2.68 5.47
N ILE A 194 14.18 -1.62 6.23
CA ILE A 194 13.26 -0.52 6.54
C ILE A 194 12.92 0.23 5.26
N GLY A 195 11.62 0.38 4.99
CA GLY A 195 11.11 1.10 3.82
C GLY A 195 10.75 0.22 2.61
N SER A 196 10.50 -1.07 2.83
CA SER A 196 9.90 -1.96 1.82
C SER A 196 8.38 -1.91 1.90
N SER A 197 7.65 -1.88 0.77
CA SER A 197 6.20 -2.18 0.77
C SER A 197 5.95 -3.53 1.43
N PRO A 198 4.83 -3.71 2.16
CA PRO A 198 4.59 -4.93 2.91
C PRO A 198 4.53 -6.12 1.96
N ASP A 199 5.28 -7.17 2.30
CA ASP A 199 5.36 -8.37 1.48
C ASP A 199 4.00 -9.12 1.55
N THR A 200 3.19 -9.05 0.49
CA THR A 200 1.93 -9.80 0.37
C THR A 200 2.14 -11.31 0.26
N THR A 201 3.39 -11.78 0.26
CA THR A 201 3.72 -13.20 0.14
C THR A 201 3.69 -13.95 1.48
N ASN A 202 2.50 -14.21 2.01
CA ASN A 202 2.37 -15.25 3.05
C ASN A 202 2.81 -16.63 2.45
N PRO A 203 3.88 -17.28 2.97
CA PRO A 203 4.76 -18.17 2.21
C PRO A 203 4.28 -19.61 1.96
N ASN A 204 3.01 -19.95 2.19
CA ASN A 204 2.59 -21.35 2.07
C ASN A 204 2.22 -21.83 0.66
N LYS A 205 2.31 -21.01 -0.39
CA LYS A 205 2.09 -21.50 -1.77
C LYS A 205 2.53 -20.55 -2.89
N ILE A 206 3.72 -19.94 -2.82
CA ILE A 206 4.28 -19.34 -4.03
C ILE A 206 4.82 -20.43 -4.93
N ASN A 207 3.97 -20.76 -5.89
CA ASN A 207 4.27 -21.64 -6.98
C ASN A 207 5.37 -20.97 -7.81
N LYS A 208 6.61 -21.47 -7.71
CA LYS A 208 7.80 -21.02 -8.44
C LYS A 208 7.62 -20.89 -9.97
N TYR A 209 6.47 -21.29 -10.52
CA TYR A 209 6.12 -21.20 -11.92
C TYR A 209 5.74 -19.78 -12.39
N ALA A 210 5.27 -18.87 -11.54
CA ALA A 210 4.88 -17.51 -11.97
C ALA A 210 6.08 -16.67 -12.43
N ILE A 211 7.18 -16.71 -11.67
CA ILE A 211 8.44 -16.02 -12.04
C ILE A 211 9.09 -16.67 -13.28
N VAL A 212 8.95 -18.00 -13.45
CA VAL A 212 9.43 -18.70 -14.65
C VAL A 212 8.60 -18.36 -15.90
N LEU A 213 7.31 -18.04 -15.75
CA LEU A 213 6.44 -17.63 -16.86
C LEU A 213 6.80 -16.24 -17.40
N ILE A 214 7.12 -15.29 -16.53
CA ILE A 214 7.52 -13.92 -16.94
C ILE A 214 8.88 -13.93 -17.65
N LEU A 215 9.83 -14.76 -17.19
CA LEU A 215 11.15 -14.93 -17.82
C LEU A 215 11.08 -15.72 -19.14
N SER A 216 10.19 -16.70 -19.26
CA SER A 216 10.04 -17.48 -20.51
C SER A 216 9.33 -16.69 -21.62
N LEU A 217 8.35 -15.84 -21.28
CA LEU A 217 7.69 -14.94 -22.24
C LEU A 217 8.64 -13.89 -22.81
N SER A 218 9.54 -13.35 -21.99
CA SER A 218 10.54 -12.36 -22.43
C SER A 218 11.60 -13.00 -23.33
N ILE A 219 12.04 -14.24 -23.05
CA ILE A 219 12.93 -15.00 -23.95
C ILE A 219 12.23 -15.34 -25.28
N PHE A 220 10.96 -15.75 -25.25
CA PHE A 220 10.22 -16.10 -26.47
C PHE A 220 9.98 -14.89 -27.38
N LEU A 221 9.73 -13.71 -26.81
CA LEU A 221 9.62 -12.45 -27.56
C LEU A 221 10.96 -12.03 -28.19
N ILE A 222 12.08 -12.24 -27.51
CA ILE A 222 13.42 -11.97 -28.05
C ILE A 222 13.72 -12.90 -29.25
N ILE A 223 13.34 -14.18 -29.16
CA ILE A 223 13.51 -15.16 -30.26
C ILE A 223 12.60 -14.85 -31.46
N LEU A 224 11.36 -14.43 -31.22
CA LEU A 224 10.43 -14.02 -32.30
C LEU A 224 10.88 -12.75 -33.02
N LEU A 225 11.44 -11.79 -32.28
CA LEU A 225 11.94 -10.53 -32.85
C LEU A 225 13.28 -10.70 -33.57
N SER A 226 14.15 -11.60 -33.12
CA SER A 226 15.41 -11.92 -33.81
C SER A 226 15.18 -12.68 -35.12
N ASN A 227 14.22 -13.61 -35.16
CA ASN A 227 13.89 -14.36 -36.38
C ASN A 227 13.17 -13.53 -37.45
N ARG A 228 12.47 -12.44 -37.08
CA ARG A 228 11.84 -11.53 -38.06
C ARG A 228 12.86 -10.68 -38.84
N LYS A 229 14.07 -10.45 -38.31
CA LYS A 229 15.12 -9.71 -39.03
C LYS A 229 15.80 -10.50 -40.15
N PHE A 230 15.58 -11.82 -40.23
CA PHE A 230 16.19 -12.68 -41.27
C PHE A 230 15.28 -12.99 -42.47
N LYS A 231 14.03 -12.52 -42.49
CA LYS A 231 13.15 -12.60 -43.67
C LYS A 231 12.92 -11.23 -44.30
N LYS A 232 14.00 -10.63 -44.80
CA LYS A 232 13.98 -9.63 -45.87
C LYS A 232 15.03 -10.00 -46.90
N VAL A 233 14.68 -10.92 -47.78
CA VAL A 233 15.21 -11.09 -49.15
C VAL A 233 14.03 -11.48 -50.02
#